data_AF-A0A964KQC2-F1
#
_entry.id   AF-A0A964KQC2-F1
#
_cell.length_a   1.000
_cell.length_b   1.000
_cell.length_c   1.000
_cell.angle_alpha   90.00
_cell.angle_beta   90.00
_cell.angle_gamma   90.00
#
_symmetry.space_group_name_H-M   'P 1'
#
loop_
_entity.id
_entity.type
_entity.pdbx_description
1 polymer ?
#
loop_
_entity_poly.entity_id
_entity_poly.type
_entity_poly.pdbx_seq_one_letter_code
_entity_poly.pdbx_strand_id
1 'polypeptide(L)'
;MTTPTPAPRIEQPQHPCAAQRPGTQPTLIRRSPQARAGQTQPLSEALKVGLLAFDATKTSASDVDYPVDVVTYRPDTFTLQEQRFSGQDLDPLRSYWQNAIEAAVTLADPVMQPLVWRLDNAPPAHTHYGDNDPR
;
A
#
# COMPACT_ATOMS: atom_id res chain seq x y z
N MET A 1 4.30 63.65 -5.69
CA MET A 1 4.74 64.14 -4.37
C MET A 1 4.18 63.19 -3.33
N THR A 2 5.09 62.50 -2.65
CA THR A 2 4.87 61.25 -1.91
C THR A 2 4.59 61.55 -0.45
N THR A 3 3.47 61.08 0.10
CA THR A 3 3.16 61.15 1.54
C THR A 3 3.21 59.73 2.10
N PRO A 4 4.01 59.43 3.15
CA PRO A 4 4.00 58.12 3.77
C PRO A 4 2.92 58.03 4.86
N THR A 5 2.08 57.01 4.78
CA THR A 5 1.13 56.60 5.81
C THR A 5 1.85 55.84 6.93
N PRO A 6 1.65 56.15 8.22
CA PRO A 6 2.27 55.40 9.32
C PRO A 6 1.46 54.13 9.66
N ALA A 7 2.15 53.01 9.85
CA ALA A 7 1.57 51.74 10.27
C ALA A 7 1.15 51.76 11.76
N PRO A 8 0.07 51.07 12.16
CA PRO A 8 -0.34 51.00 13.56
C PRO A 8 0.54 50.06 14.40
N ARG A 9 0.80 50.55 15.62
CA ARG A 9 1.68 50.05 16.69
C ARG A 9 1.17 48.71 17.26
N ILE A 10 2.05 47.71 17.28
CA ILE A 10 1.84 46.42 17.94
C ILE A 10 1.83 46.61 19.47
N GLU A 11 0.77 46.16 20.10
CA GLU A 11 0.52 46.18 21.55
C GLU A 11 1.41 45.14 22.26
N GLN A 12 2.20 45.58 23.23
CA GLN A 12 2.93 44.69 24.15
C GLN A 12 2.06 44.44 25.40
N PRO A 13 1.72 43.21 25.76
CA PRO A 13 1.08 42.93 27.04
C PRO A 13 2.11 42.98 28.18
N GLN A 14 1.82 43.82 29.18
CA GLN A 14 2.60 43.92 30.41
C GLN A 14 2.33 42.71 31.31
N HIS A 15 3.39 42.10 31.82
CA HIS A 15 3.30 41.18 32.96
C HIS A 15 3.06 41.94 34.27
N PRO A 16 2.19 41.42 35.15
CA PRO A 16 2.44 41.52 36.57
C PRO A 16 2.68 40.14 37.19
N CYS A 17 3.64 40.17 38.10
CA CYS A 17 4.17 39.09 38.91
C CYS A 17 3.20 38.67 40.03
N ALA A 18 3.37 37.41 40.47
CA ALA A 18 3.06 36.84 41.79
C ALA A 18 1.69 36.18 42.03
N ALA A 19 1.70 34.84 42.09
CA ALA A 19 1.02 34.06 43.13
C ALA A 19 1.66 32.66 43.25
N GLN A 20 2.20 32.34 44.43
CA GLN A 20 2.67 31.01 44.83
C GLN A 20 1.52 30.10 45.27
N ARG A 21 1.60 28.77 45.01
CA ARG A 21 1.60 27.66 46.01
C ARG A 21 1.50 26.24 45.35
N PRO A 22 1.76 25.14 46.10
CA PRO A 22 2.64 24.05 45.68
C PRO A 22 1.92 22.75 45.29
N GLY A 23 2.62 21.84 44.61
CA GLY A 23 2.18 20.46 44.42
C GLY A 23 2.84 19.76 43.25
N THR A 24 4.14 19.51 43.31
CA THR A 24 4.82 18.68 42.30
C THR A 24 4.57 17.20 42.62
N GLN A 25 3.49 16.64 42.09
CA GLN A 25 3.45 15.19 41.88
C GLN A 25 4.35 14.86 40.69
N PRO A 26 5.20 13.82 40.76
CA PRO A 26 5.89 13.34 39.58
C PRO A 26 4.84 12.69 38.67
N THR A 27 4.50 13.36 37.58
CA THR A 27 3.76 12.75 36.46
C THR A 27 4.59 11.58 35.96
N LEU A 28 4.24 10.38 36.41
CA LEU A 28 4.69 9.15 35.80
C LEU A 28 4.18 9.21 34.35
N ILE A 29 5.03 9.61 33.42
CA ILE A 29 4.76 9.50 31.99
C ILE A 29 4.64 8.00 31.73
N ARG A 30 3.43 7.48 31.87
CA ARG A 30 3.04 6.16 31.41
C ARG A 30 3.15 6.26 29.90
N ARG A 31 4.34 6.00 29.37
CA ARG A 31 4.54 5.83 27.92
C ARG A 31 3.61 4.69 27.54
N SER A 32 2.46 5.04 26.96
CA SER A 32 1.64 4.10 26.23
C SER A 32 2.60 3.36 25.29
N PRO A 33 2.56 2.02 25.23
CA PRO A 33 3.24 1.33 24.15
C PRO A 33 2.58 1.87 22.89
N GLN A 34 3.29 2.68 22.11
CA GLN A 34 2.91 2.91 20.74
C GLN A 34 3.05 1.55 20.07
N ALA A 35 1.96 0.78 20.10
CA ALA A 35 1.72 -0.28 19.17
C ALA A 35 2.00 0.34 17.82
N ARG A 36 3.11 -0.07 17.22
CA ARG A 36 3.52 0.34 15.89
C ARG A 36 2.28 0.07 15.03
N ALA A 37 1.58 1.11 14.62
CA ALA A 37 0.43 0.99 13.75
C ALA A 37 0.99 0.47 12.42
N GLY A 38 1.11 -0.86 12.32
CA GLY A 38 1.23 -1.55 11.05
C GLY A 38 0.02 -1.10 10.25
N GLN A 39 0.26 -0.63 9.04
CA GLN A 39 -0.76 0.00 8.20
C GLN A 39 -1.96 -0.95 8.07
N THR A 40 -3.06 -0.62 8.74
CA THR A 40 -4.31 -1.35 8.55
C THR A 40 -4.89 -0.87 7.23
N GLN A 41 -4.54 -1.54 6.14
CA GLN A 41 -5.21 -1.33 4.87
C GLN A 41 -6.71 -1.58 5.10
N PRO A 42 -7.61 -0.72 4.59
CA PRO A 42 -9.03 -0.95 4.70
C PRO A 42 -9.37 -2.32 4.09
N LEU A 43 -10.30 -3.06 4.70
CA LEU A 43 -10.68 -4.41 4.28
C LEU A 43 -11.02 -4.49 2.78
N SER A 44 -11.60 -3.43 2.23
CA SER A 44 -11.90 -3.32 0.80
C SER A 44 -10.66 -3.31 -0.09
N GLU A 45 -9.55 -2.73 0.36
CA GLU A 45 -8.28 -2.73 -0.36
C GLU A 45 -7.59 -4.09 -0.27
N ALA A 46 -7.59 -4.71 0.90
CA ALA A 46 -7.11 -6.09 1.07
C ALA A 46 -7.87 -7.06 0.15
N LEU A 47 -9.20 -6.90 0.04
CA LEU A 47 -10.02 -7.69 -0.88
C LEU A 47 -9.65 -7.46 -2.35
N LYS A 48 -9.43 -6.21 -2.77
CA LYS A 48 -8.99 -5.91 -4.14
C LYS A 48 -7.66 -6.58 -4.48
N VAL A 49 -6.68 -6.48 -3.58
CA VAL A 49 -5.35 -7.09 -3.76
C VAL A 49 -5.44 -8.62 -3.75
N GLY A 50 -6.23 -9.19 -2.84
CA GLY A 50 -6.45 -10.64 -2.78
C GLY A 50 -7.08 -11.20 -4.05
N LEU A 51 -8.12 -10.54 -4.58
CA LEU A 51 -8.76 -10.96 -5.83
C LEU A 51 -7.86 -10.75 -7.06
N LEU A 52 -7.04 -9.69 -7.09
CA LEU A 52 -6.01 -9.50 -8.11
C LEU A 52 -4.95 -10.62 -8.07
N ALA A 53 -4.48 -10.98 -6.88
CA ALA A 53 -3.50 -12.06 -6.71
C ALA A 53 -4.09 -13.43 -7.12
N PHE A 54 -5.35 -13.67 -6.78
CA PHE A 54 -6.08 -14.86 -7.24
C PHE A 54 -6.16 -14.92 -8.78
N ASP A 55 -6.56 -13.83 -9.43
CA ASP A 55 -6.65 -13.76 -10.90
C ASP A 55 -5.29 -13.99 -11.59
N ALA A 56 -4.22 -13.41 -11.04
CA ALA A 56 -2.84 -13.64 -11.50
C ALA A 56 -2.42 -15.12 -11.34
N THR A 57 -2.80 -15.76 -10.23
CA THR A 57 -2.50 -17.17 -9.98
C THR A 57 -3.25 -18.08 -10.93
N LYS A 58 -4.57 -17.87 -11.09
CA LYS A 58 -5.41 -18.60 -12.05
C LYS A 58 -4.90 -18.48 -13.49
N THR A 59 -4.38 -17.32 -13.87
CA THR A 59 -3.80 -17.11 -15.21
C THR A 59 -2.47 -17.85 -15.40
N SER A 60 -1.73 -18.07 -14.31
CA SER A 60 -0.37 -18.64 -14.36
C SER A 60 -0.32 -20.14 -14.04
N ALA A 61 -1.37 -20.71 -13.47
CA ALA A 61 -1.43 -22.10 -13.00
C ALA A 61 -2.75 -22.77 -13.43
N SER A 62 -2.66 -23.98 -13.99
CA SER A 62 -3.82 -24.70 -14.54
C SER A 62 -4.73 -25.35 -13.49
N ASP A 63 -4.26 -25.46 -12.25
CA ASP A 63 -4.94 -26.14 -11.14
C ASP A 63 -5.71 -25.18 -10.23
N VAL A 64 -5.68 -23.87 -10.52
CA VAL A 64 -6.44 -22.84 -9.79
C VAL A 64 -7.63 -22.40 -10.63
N ASP A 65 -8.85 -22.59 -10.13
CA ASP A 65 -10.08 -22.21 -10.83
C ASP A 65 -11.20 -21.76 -9.87
N TYR A 66 -12.27 -21.26 -10.46
CA TYR A 66 -13.52 -20.93 -9.80
C TYR A 66 -14.28 -22.20 -9.35
N PRO A 67 -15.19 -22.07 -8.36
CA PRO A 67 -15.51 -20.87 -7.60
C PRO A 67 -14.46 -20.52 -6.53
N VAL A 68 -14.44 -19.27 -6.07
CA VAL A 68 -13.57 -18.83 -4.97
C VAL A 68 -14.41 -18.46 -3.75
N ASP A 69 -14.02 -18.98 -2.59
CA ASP A 69 -14.65 -18.65 -1.31
C ASP A 69 -13.85 -17.54 -0.60
N VAL A 70 -14.53 -16.44 -0.28
CA VAL A 70 -13.94 -15.28 0.39
C VAL A 70 -14.53 -15.16 1.78
N VAL A 71 -13.65 -15.11 2.78
CA VAL A 71 -14.03 -14.90 4.18
C VAL A 71 -13.44 -13.57 4.66
N THR A 72 -14.28 -12.71 5.21
CA THR A 72 -13.84 -11.47 5.85
C THR A 72 -14.13 -11.48 7.34
N TYR A 73 -13.22 -10.90 8.11
CA TYR A 73 -13.34 -10.74 9.55
C TYR A 73 -13.17 -9.28 9.92
N ARG A 74 -14.14 -8.73 10.65
CA ARG A 74 -14.05 -7.37 11.20
C ARG A 74 -13.57 -7.48 12.66
N PRO A 75 -12.57 -6.69 13.08
CA PRO A 75 -12.11 -6.70 14.46
C PRO A 75 -13.25 -6.49 15.45
N ASP A 76 -13.19 -7.19 16.58
CA ASP A 76 -14.12 -7.08 17.71
C ASP A 76 -15.59 -7.42 17.42
N THR A 77 -15.93 -7.88 16.21
CA THR A 77 -17.30 -8.32 15.90
C THR A 77 -17.53 -9.80 16.20
N PHE A 78 -16.47 -10.59 16.34
CA PHE A 78 -16.53 -12.06 16.42
C PHE A 78 -17.41 -12.68 15.32
N THR A 79 -17.54 -11.98 14.19
CA THR A 79 -18.42 -12.33 13.09
C THR A 79 -17.60 -12.50 11.82
N LEU A 80 -17.70 -13.67 11.20
CA LEU A 80 -17.17 -13.96 9.89
C LEU A 80 -18.26 -13.74 8.84
N GLN A 81 -17.91 -13.08 7.74
CA GLN A 81 -18.74 -13.02 6.54
C GLN A 81 -18.08 -13.84 5.46
N GLU A 82 -18.74 -14.90 5.03
CA GLU A 82 -18.32 -15.79 3.95
C GLU A 82 -19.19 -15.55 2.72
N GLN A 83 -18.56 -15.53 1.55
CA GLN A 83 -19.25 -15.50 0.26
C GLN A 83 -18.50 -16.31 -0.78
N ARG A 84 -19.24 -17.08 -1.57
CA ARG A 84 -18.74 -17.79 -2.75
C ARG A 84 -18.94 -16.93 -3.99
N PHE A 85 -17.89 -16.74 -4.77
CA PHE A 85 -17.94 -16.06 -6.06
C PHE A 85 -17.68 -17.03 -7.21
N SER A 86 -18.57 -17.02 -8.20
CA SER A 86 -18.39 -17.69 -9.48
C SER A 86 -17.51 -16.84 -10.42
N GLY A 87 -17.11 -17.43 -11.55
CA GLY A 87 -16.44 -16.66 -12.61
C GLY A 87 -17.30 -15.50 -13.12
N GLN A 88 -18.61 -15.69 -13.25
CA GLN A 88 -19.54 -14.65 -13.69
C GLN A 88 -19.59 -13.45 -12.75
N ASP A 89 -19.44 -13.68 -11.43
CA ASP A 89 -19.42 -12.61 -10.44
C ASP A 89 -18.15 -11.74 -10.55
N LEU A 90 -17.04 -12.36 -10.96
CA LEU A 90 -15.71 -11.74 -10.99
C LEU A 90 -15.27 -11.28 -12.39
N ASP A 91 -15.96 -11.69 -13.45
CA ASP A 91 -15.66 -11.31 -14.83
C ASP A 91 -15.55 -9.79 -15.07
N PRO A 92 -16.43 -8.93 -14.51
CA PRO A 92 -16.29 -7.49 -14.66
C PRO A 92 -15.00 -6.95 -14.03
N LEU A 93 -14.62 -7.49 -12.86
CA LEU A 93 -13.39 -7.14 -12.16
C LEU A 93 -12.18 -7.58 -12.99
N ARG A 94 -12.14 -8.84 -13.40
CA ARG A 94 -11.06 -9.38 -14.24
C ARG A 94 -10.86 -8.58 -15.52
N SER A 95 -11.95 -8.22 -16.20
CA SER A 95 -11.90 -7.44 -17.44
C SER A 95 -11.30 -6.04 -17.24
N TYR A 96 -11.64 -5.35 -16.15
CA TYR A 96 -11.02 -4.06 -15.85
C TYR A 96 -9.52 -4.22 -15.55
N TRP A 97 -9.14 -5.28 -14.83
CA TRP A 97 -7.76 -5.48 -14.38
C TRP A 97 -6.88 -5.79 -15.59
N GLN A 98 -7.35 -6.65 -16.47
CA GLN A 98 -6.69 -6.96 -17.74
C GLN A 98 -6.42 -5.69 -18.55
N ASN A 99 -7.43 -4.85 -18.76
CA ASN A 99 -7.27 -3.59 -19.51
C ASN A 99 -6.27 -2.63 -18.83
N ALA A 100 -6.33 -2.51 -17.50
CA ALA A 100 -5.42 -1.64 -16.75
C ALA A 100 -3.97 -2.15 -16.80
N ILE A 101 -3.78 -3.47 -16.71
CA ILE A 101 -2.46 -4.11 -16.77
C ILE A 101 -1.87 -3.99 -18.17
N GLU A 102 -2.64 -4.23 -19.23
CA GLU A 102 -2.17 -4.07 -20.62
C GLU A 102 -1.69 -2.64 -20.89
N ALA A 103 -2.43 -1.64 -20.41
CA ALA A 103 -2.02 -0.25 -20.48
C ALA A 103 -0.73 0.01 -19.67
N ALA A 104 -0.64 -0.53 -18.45
CA ALA A 104 0.54 -0.36 -17.60
C ALA A 104 1.80 -1.03 -18.18
N VAL A 105 1.67 -2.21 -18.79
CA VAL A 105 2.75 -2.92 -19.48
C VAL A 105 3.27 -2.08 -20.63
N THR A 106 2.38 -1.53 -21.47
CA THR A 106 2.77 -0.64 -22.57
C THR A 106 3.50 0.61 -22.06
N LEU A 107 3.01 1.20 -20.97
CA LEU A 107 3.66 2.38 -20.36
C LEU A 107 5.00 2.08 -19.71
N ALA A 108 5.29 0.81 -19.40
CA ALA A 108 6.56 0.39 -18.80
C ALA A 108 7.70 0.32 -19.83
N ASP A 109 7.43 0.38 -21.14
CA ASP A 109 8.43 0.23 -22.20
C ASP A 109 9.69 1.10 -22.00
N PRO A 110 9.59 2.43 -21.76
CA PRO A 110 10.79 3.26 -21.60
C PRO A 110 11.63 2.88 -20.37
N VAL A 111 10.97 2.41 -19.30
CA VAL A 111 11.64 1.95 -18.07
C VAL A 111 12.30 0.59 -18.28
N MET A 112 11.69 -0.28 -19.10
CA MET A 112 12.19 -1.60 -19.43
C MET A 112 13.34 -1.56 -20.45
N GLN A 113 13.37 -0.60 -21.37
CA GLN A 113 14.39 -0.53 -22.43
C GLN A 113 15.84 -0.69 -21.94
N PRO A 114 16.34 0.02 -20.91
CA PRO A 114 17.70 -0.20 -20.44
C PRO A 114 17.93 -1.61 -19.87
N LEU A 115 16.89 -2.25 -19.31
CA LEU A 115 16.99 -3.62 -18.83
C LEU A 115 17.07 -4.62 -19.99
N VAL A 116 16.23 -4.43 -21.00
CA VAL A 116 16.22 -5.24 -22.24
C VAL A 116 17.55 -5.10 -22.97
N TRP A 117 18.04 -3.87 -23.15
CA TRP A 117 19.34 -3.64 -23.78
C TRP A 117 20.48 -4.37 -23.06
N ARG A 118 20.50 -4.37 -21.72
CA ARG A 118 21.52 -5.10 -20.95
C ARG A 118 21.42 -6.62 -21.16
N LEU A 119 20.21 -7.16 -21.29
CA LEU A 119 20.00 -8.59 -21.57
C LEU A 119 20.47 -8.94 -22.98
N ASP A 120 20.15 -8.13 -23.98
CA ASP A 120 20.55 -8.35 -25.38
C ASP A 120 22.07 -8.28 -25.59
N ASN A 121 22.77 -7.54 -24.73
CA ASN A 121 24.23 -7.38 -24.76
C ASN A 121 24.95 -8.18 -23.66
N ALA A 122 24.24 -9.06 -22.95
CA ALA A 122 24.85 -9.90 -21.93
C ALA A 122 25.76 -10.96 -22.58
N PRO A 123 26.90 -11.33 -21.95
CA PRO A 123 27.66 -12.50 -22.37
C PRO A 123 26.76 -13.75 -22.38
N PRO A 124 27.03 -14.73 -23.26
CA PRO A 124 26.30 -16.00 -23.24
C PRO A 124 26.32 -16.63 -21.84
N ALA A 125 25.20 -17.21 -21.43
CA ALA A 125 25.15 -17.93 -20.17
C ALA A 125 26.17 -19.07 -20.17
N HIS A 126 26.86 -19.26 -19.06
CA HIS A 126 27.80 -20.39 -18.88
C HIS A 126 27.10 -21.74 -18.86
N THR A 127 25.79 -21.75 -18.60
CA THR A 127 24.94 -22.93 -18.65
C THR A 127 24.32 -23.05 -20.03
N HIS A 128 24.63 -24.11 -20.77
CA HIS A 128 23.89 -24.42 -21.98
C HIS A 128 22.61 -25.20 -21.63
N TYR A 129 21.50 -24.82 -22.27
CA TYR A 129 20.27 -25.61 -22.16
C TYR A 129 20.54 -27.02 -22.68
N GLY A 130 20.49 -28.02 -21.79
CA GLY A 130 20.88 -29.41 -22.09
C GLY A 130 22.12 -29.90 -21.33
N ASP A 131 22.85 -29.02 -20.63
CA ASP A 131 23.92 -29.40 -19.68
C ASP A 131 23.32 -29.97 -18.37
N ASN A 132 22.48 -30.99 -18.49
CA ASN A 132 22.16 -31.86 -17.36
C ASN A 132 23.20 -32.98 -17.37
N ASP A 133 24.36 -32.73 -16.74
CA ASP A 133 25.34 -33.77 -16.42
C ASP A 133 24.72 -34.70 -15.35
N PRO A 134 24.39 -35.96 -15.67
CA PRO A 134 23.87 -36.90 -14.68
C PRO A 134 25.05 -37.44 -13.87
N ARG A 135 25.49 -36.69 -12.86
CA ARG A 135 26.39 -37.23 -11.83
C ARG A 135 25.62 -37.83 -10.67
#